data_AF-A0A4R4VR33-F1
#
_entry.id   AF-A0A4R4VR33-F1
#
_cell.length_a   1.000
_cell.length_b   1.000
_cell.length_c   1.000
_cell.angle_alpha   90.00
_cell.angle_beta   90.00
_cell.angle_gamma   90.00
#
_symmetry.space_group_name_H-M   'P 1'
#
loop_
_entity.id
_entity.type
_entity.pdbx_description
1 polymer ?
#
loop_
_entity_poly.entity_id
_entity_poly.type
_entity_poly.pdbx_seq_one_letter_code
_entity_poly.pdbx_strand_id
1 'polypeptide(L)' 'MCTWRVRRHAEGTWQVLTPGGTQACARSTSQTAAISNARALMAYEGAHRLRVEGSAGVDEGDRGSPTGDGSAPGLVST' A
#
# COMPACT_ATOMS: atom_id res chain seq x y z
N MET A 1 3.52 -14.39 7.32
CA MET A 1 2.40 -13.46 7.06
C MET A 1 2.62 -12.79 5.72
N CYS A 2 1.61 -12.80 4.84
CA CYS A 2 1.72 -12.25 3.48
C CYS A 2 1.40 -10.75 3.49
N THR A 3 2.42 -9.89 3.40
CA THR A 3 2.26 -8.42 3.42
C THR A 3 2.50 -7.82 2.04
N TRP A 4 1.47 -7.21 1.47
CA TRP A 4 1.58 -6.45 0.24
C TRP A 4 2.22 -5.09 0.52
N ARG A 5 3.01 -4.59 -0.43
CA ARG A 5 3.66 -3.28 -0.28
C ARG A 5 3.32 -2.35 -1.43
N VAL A 6 3.00 -1.10 -1.15
CA VAL A 6 2.88 -0.02 -2.14
C VAL A 6 4.05 0.91 -1.91
N ARG A 7 4.84 1.24 -2.93
CA ARG A 7 5.93 2.20 -2.78
C ARG A 7 6.04 3.13 -3.98
N ARG A 8 6.64 4.29 -3.78
CA ARG A 8 7.00 5.17 -4.90
C ARG A 8 8.28 4.66 -5.59
N HIS A 9 8.26 4.64 -6.91
CA HIS A 9 9.38 4.39 -7.81
C HIS A 9 10.11 5.70 -8.08
N ALA A 10 11.41 5.62 -8.41
CA ALA A 10 12.24 6.80 -8.67
C ALA A 10 11.71 7.65 -9.84
N GLU A 11 11.01 7.03 -10.79
CA GLU A 11 10.38 7.69 -11.93
C GLU A 11 9.09 8.44 -11.57
N GLY A 12 8.73 8.53 -10.29
CA GLY A 12 7.53 9.22 -9.83
C GLY A 12 6.25 8.39 -9.91
N THR A 13 6.31 7.15 -10.40
CA THR A 13 5.19 6.20 -10.39
C THR A 13 5.08 5.46 -9.05
N TRP A 14 3.90 4.95 -8.73
CA TRP A 14 3.64 4.08 -7.59
C TRP A 14 3.57 2.65 -8.04
N GLN A 15 4.14 1.74 -7.27
CA GLN A 15 4.18 0.32 -7.57
C GLN A 15 3.67 -0.52 -6.41
N VAL A 16 2.87 -1.52 -6.73
CA VAL A 16 2.36 -2.53 -5.81
C VAL A 16 3.27 -3.75 -5.92
N LEU A 17 3.79 -4.22 -4.80
CA LEU A 17 4.68 -5.37 -4.66
C LEU A 17 3.92 -6.52 -3.98
N THR A 18 4.15 -7.72 -4.48
CA THR A 18 3.60 -8.95 -3.90
C THR A 18 4.18 -9.22 -2.51
N PRO A 19 3.53 -10.10 -1.71
CA PRO A 19 4.07 -10.58 -0.47
C PRO A 19 5.47 -11.19 -0.66
N GLY A 20 6.47 -10.61 0.01
CA GLY A 20 7.88 -10.94 -0.19
C GLY A 20 8.69 -9.87 -0.92
N GLY A 21 8.03 -8.88 -1.53
CA GLY A 21 8.69 -7.69 -2.09
C GLY A 21 9.54 -7.96 -3.33
N THR A 22 9.38 -9.13 -3.96
CA THR A 22 10.24 -9.60 -5.05
C THR A 22 9.79 -9.13 -6.43
N GLN A 23 8.50 -8.83 -6.63
CA GLN A 23 7.99 -8.41 -7.94
C GLN A 23 6.90 -7.34 -7.82
N ALA A 24 6.97 -6.34 -8.70
CA ALA A 24 5.90 -5.35 -8.87
C ALA A 24 4.78 -5.97 -9.71
N CYS A 25 3.58 -6.09 -9.13
CA CYS A 25 2.41 -6.64 -9.81
C CYS A 25 1.60 -5.58 -10.56
N ALA A 26 1.70 -4.31 -10.12
CA ALA A 26 0.98 -3.19 -10.74
C ALA A 26 1.76 -1.89 -10.57
N ARG A 27 1.61 -0.99 -11.55
CA ARG A 27 2.11 0.39 -11.48
C ARG A 27 0.97 1.38 -11.70
N SER A 28 1.04 2.53 -11.07
CA SER A 28 0.06 3.61 -11.20
C SER A 28 0.74 4.96 -11.05
N THR A 29 0.21 6.00 -11.69
CA THR A 29 0.75 7.37 -11.56
C THR A 29 0.27 8.07 -10.28
N SER A 30 -0.75 7.53 -9.62
CA SER A 30 -1.31 8.05 -8.37
C SER A 30 -1.17 7.03 -7.23
N GLN A 31 -0.90 7.55 -6.03
CA GLN A 31 -0.81 6.76 -4.80
C GLN A 31 -2.14 6.06 -4.49
N THR A 32 -3.24 6.80 -4.58
CA THR A 32 -4.60 6.31 -4.33
C THR A 32 -4.95 5.16 -5.28
N ALA A 33 -4.56 5.28 -6.56
CA ALA A 33 -4.78 4.22 -7.55
C ALA A 33 -3.98 2.95 -7.23
N ALA A 34 -2.71 3.09 -6.80
CA ALA A 34 -1.89 1.97 -6.38
C ALA A 34 -2.44 1.27 -5.13
N ILE A 35 -2.94 2.03 -4.16
CA ILE A 35 -3.58 1.49 -2.94
C ILE A 35 -4.87 0.75 -3.29
N SER A 36 -5.71 1.33 -4.15
CA SER A 36 -6.94 0.67 -4.60
C SER A 36 -6.66 -0.65 -5.30
N ASN A 37 -5.66 -0.69 -6.19
CA ASN A 37 -5.20 -1.93 -6.83
C ASN A 37 -4.66 -2.94 -5.83
N ALA A 38 -3.85 -2.50 -4.87
CA ALA A 38 -3.34 -3.39 -3.82
C ALA A 38 -4.48 -4.00 -2.99
N ARG A 39 -5.52 -3.23 -2.66
CA ARG A 39 -6.71 -3.72 -1.96
C ARG A 39 -7.48 -4.76 -2.77
N ALA A 40 -7.66 -4.53 -4.07
CA ALA A 40 -8.32 -5.51 -4.96
C ALA A 40 -7.54 -6.84 -5.02
N LEU A 41 -6.22 -6.78 -5.15
CA LEU A 41 -5.35 -7.96 -5.19
C LEU A 41 -5.32 -8.71 -3.84
N MET A 42 -5.25 -7.97 -2.72
CA MET A 42 -5.37 -8.57 -1.40
C MET A 42 -6.73 -9.26 -1.18
N ALA A 43 -7.80 -8.68 -1.72
CA ALA A 43 -9.12 -9.26 -1.61
C ALA A 43 -9.20 -10.61 -2.33
N TYR A 44 -8.59 -10.69 -3.52
CA TYR A 44 -8.51 -11.89 -4.34
C TYR A 44 -7.65 -13.00 -3.69
N GLU A 45 -6.49 -12.67 -3.13
CA GLU A 45 -5.58 -13.67 -2.56
C GLU A 45 -5.80 -14.00 -1.08
N GLY A 46 -6.77 -13.36 -0.42
CA GLY A 46 -7.00 -13.57 1.02
C GLY A 46 -5.87 -13.00 1.90
N ALA A 47 -5.16 -11.98 1.42
CA ALA A 47 -4.17 -11.29 2.23
C ALA A 47 -4.82 -10.27 3.17
N HIS A 48 -4.17 -10.03 4.31
CA HIS A 48 -4.73 -9.21 5.39
C HIS A 48 -3.95 -7.92 5.63
N ARG A 49 -2.67 -7.84 5.21
CA ARG A 49 -1.82 -6.70 5.56
C ARG A 49 -1.29 -5.95 4.33
N LEU A 50 -1.42 -4.63 4.37
CA LEU A 50 -0.89 -3.70 3.38
C LEU A 50 0.03 -2.67 4.04
N ARG A 51 1.19 -2.47 3.42
CA ARG A 51 2.17 -1.46 3.82
C ARG A 51 2.38 -0.47 2.69
N VAL A 52 2.20 0.81 2.95
CA VAL A 52 2.34 1.90 1.99
C VAL A 52 3.56 2.72 2.37
N GLU A 53 4.56 2.75 1.51
CA GLU A 53 5.81 3.48 1.66
C GLU A 53 5.74 4.73 0.78
N GLY A 54 5.34 5.84 1.39
CA GLY A 54 5.28 7.15 0.74
C GLY A 54 6.46 8.03 1.06
N SER A 55 6.51 9.21 0.45
CA SER A 55 7.55 10.22 0.72
C SER A 55 7.48 10.81 2.13
N ALA A 56 6.31 10.73 2.79
CA ALA A 56 6.11 11.19 4.16
C ALA A 56 6.45 10.13 5.23
N GLY A 57 6.71 8.88 4.82
CA GLY A 57 6.96 7.77 5.75
C GLY A 57 6.27 6.47 5.33
N VAL A 58 6.25 5.51 6.26
CA VAL A 58 5.63 4.20 6.08
C VAL A 58 4.32 4.14 6.86
N ASP A 59 3.23 3.83 6.17
CA ASP A 59 1.89 3.63 6.71
C ASP A 59 1.52 2.15 6.58
N GLU A 60 1.24 1.45 7.68
CA GLU A 60 0.90 0.02 7.68
C GLU A 60 -0.50 -0.17 8.28
N GLY A 61 -1.35 -0.93 7.58
CA GLY A 61 -2.70 -1.20 8.03
C GLY A 61 -3.22 -2.56 7.57
N ASP A 62 -4.22 -3.06 8.29
CA ASP A 62 -4.97 -4.25 7.88
C ASP A 62 -5.97 -3.92 6.77
N ARG A 63 -6.74 -4.89 6.27
CA ARG A 63 -7.60 -4.84 5.05
C ARG A 63 -8.48 -3.58 4.87
N GLY A 64 -8.68 -2.76 5.91
CA GLY A 64 -9.39 -1.48 5.87
C GLY A 64 -8.55 -0.18 5.98
N SER A 65 -7.30 -0.21 6.45
CA SER A 65 -6.75 0.93 7.21
C SER A 65 -5.57 1.74 6.65
N PRO A 66 -4.81 1.40 5.60
CA PRO A 66 -3.87 2.38 5.08
C PRO A 66 -4.59 3.22 4.02
N THR A 67 -4.97 4.44 4.39
CA THR A 67 -5.57 5.44 3.49
C THR A 67 -4.52 5.92 2.49
N GLY A 68 -3.23 5.81 2.85
CA GLY A 68 -2.08 6.26 2.07
C GLY A 68 -2.26 7.65 1.47
N ASP A 69 -2.97 8.50 2.18
CA ASP A 69 -2.81 9.93 2.10
C ASP A 69 -1.75 10.22 3.15
N GLY A 70 -0.67 10.95 2.84
CA GLY A 70 0.37 11.30 3.82
C GLY A 70 -0.11 12.16 4.99
N SER A 71 -1.42 12.30 5.20
CA SER A 71 -2.00 12.70 6.46
C SER A 71 -2.15 11.45 7.31
N ALA A 72 -1.36 11.30 8.37
CA ALA A 72 -1.90 10.65 9.54
C ALA A 72 -2.93 11.64 10.14
N PRO A 73 -4.26 11.54 9.91
CA PRO A 73 -5.15 12.11 10.91
C PRO A 73 -4.84 11.31 12.17
N GLY A 74 -4.46 12.03 13.23
CA GLY A 74 -3.87 11.45 14.42
C GLY A 74 -4.52 10.14 14.85
N LEU A 75 -3.68 9.24 15.30
CA LEU A 75 -3.94 8.30 16.39
C LEU A 75 -5.32 8.52 17.07
N VAL A 76 -6.38 7.95 16.52
CA VAL A 76 -7.59 7.70 17.29
C VAL A 76 -7.40 6.36 17.97
N SER A 77 -6.53 6.37 18.98
CA SER A 77 -6.72 5.49 20.13
C SER A 77 -7.78 6.17 21.01
N THR A 78 -8.79 5.38 21.36
CA THR A 78 -9.80 5.63 22.41
C THR A 78 -9.30 6.41 23.61
#